data_AF-A0A2A9NGV3-F1
#
_entry.id   AF-A0A2A9NGV3-F1
#
_cell.length_a   1.000
_cell.length_b   1.000
_cell.length_c   1.000
_cell.angle_alpha   90.00
_cell.angle_beta   90.00
_cell.angle_gamma   90.00
#
_symmetry.space_group_name_H-M   'P 1'
#
loop_
_entity.id
_entity.type
_entity.pdbx_description
1 polymer ?
#
loop_
_entity_poly.entity_id
_entity_poly.type
_entity_poly.pdbx_seq_one_letter_code
_entity_poly.pdbx_strand_id
1 'polypeptide(L)'
;LRLYHPILPWYIDVVSKEPGKRRGVTVGDVVMALREQLLLSITHREFWAEDLGNEVRGVMEGACHDRMGNVPGTGTEYKRVDLLGRSCVLIGIGKKKRGVWEIKT
;
A
#
# COMPACT_ATOMS: atom_id res chain seq x y z
N LEU A 1 14.83 3.31 5.02
CA LEU A 1 13.80 3.13 6.08
C LEU A 1 12.84 2.05 5.60
N ARG A 2 12.57 1.00 6.38
CA ARG A 2 11.67 -0.09 5.95
C ARG A 2 10.32 0.02 6.66
N LEU A 3 9.26 0.12 5.89
CA LEU A 3 7.88 0.19 6.37
C LEU A 3 7.16 -1.15 6.23
N TYR A 4 6.23 -1.41 7.12
CA TYR A 4 5.36 -2.58 7.14
C TYR A 4 3.94 -2.19 7.54
N HIS A 5 2.95 -2.86 6.98
CA HIS A 5 1.55 -2.77 7.40
C HIS A 5 0.99 -4.19 7.55
N PRO A 6 0.21 -4.51 8.61
CA PRO A 6 -0.29 -5.86 8.86
C PRO A 6 -1.08 -6.50 7.71
N ILE A 7 -1.79 -5.69 6.93
CA ILE A 7 -2.63 -6.15 5.82
C ILE A 7 -1.84 -6.23 4.50
N LEU A 8 -0.67 -5.58 4.40
CA LEU A 8 0.11 -5.62 3.17
C LEU A 8 1.10 -6.80 3.21
N PRO A 9 1.10 -7.68 2.21
CA PRO A 9 1.99 -8.84 2.19
C PRO A 9 3.45 -8.51 1.82
N TRP A 10 3.80 -7.23 1.68
CA TRP A 10 5.16 -6.77 1.38
C TRP A 10 5.61 -5.64 2.31
N TYR A 11 6.94 -5.51 2.41
CA TYR A 11 7.57 -4.33 2.99
C TYR A 11 7.69 -3.21 1.95
N ILE A 12 7.70 -1.96 2.41
CA ILE A 12 7.96 -0.79 1.56
C ILE A 12 9.30 -0.18 2.00
N ASP A 13 10.29 -0.28 1.12
CA ASP A 13 11.62 0.28 1.35
C ASP A 13 11.67 1.73 0.85
N VAL A 14 11.92 2.65 1.78
CA VAL A 14 12.03 4.08 1.51
C VAL A 14 13.49 4.47 1.47
N VAL A 15 13.90 5.02 0.33
CA VAL A 15 15.22 5.60 0.08
C VAL A 15 15.11 7.11 -0.06
N SER A 16 16.16 7.83 0.35
CA SER A 16 16.23 9.28 0.15
C SER A 16 16.33 9.60 -1.33
N LYS A 17 15.46 10.48 -1.85
CA LYS A 17 15.48 10.90 -3.26
C LYS A 17 16.34 12.12 -3.53
N GLU A 18 16.87 12.80 -2.50
CA GLU A 18 17.72 14.00 -2.69
C GLU A 18 19.20 13.63 -2.94
N PRO A 19 19.74 13.90 -4.15
CA PRO A 19 21.16 13.65 -4.43
C PRO A 19 22.05 14.57 -3.58
N GLY A 20 23.12 14.02 -3.01
CA GLY A 20 24.20 14.82 -2.39
C GLY A 20 23.97 15.29 -0.95
N LYS A 21 22.80 15.03 -0.34
CA LYS A 21 22.60 15.30 1.10
C LYS A 21 22.71 14.00 1.90
N ARG A 22 23.62 13.96 2.87
CA ARG A 22 23.67 12.96 3.96
C ARG A 22 22.48 13.07 4.94
N ARG A 23 21.34 13.64 4.53
CA ARG A 23 20.23 14.03 5.41
C ARG A 23 19.07 13.04 5.36
N GLY A 24 19.32 11.81 5.80
CA GLY A 24 18.26 10.86 6.19
C GLY A 24 17.13 10.63 5.17
N VAL A 25 16.02 10.09 5.67
CA VAL A 25 14.76 9.91 4.92
C VAL A 25 13.81 11.03 5.34
N THR A 26 13.20 11.71 4.39
CA THR A 26 12.22 12.78 4.63
C THR A 26 10.79 12.23 4.70
N VAL A 27 9.86 13.03 5.21
CA VAL A 27 8.42 12.72 5.13
C VAL A 27 7.97 12.60 3.67
N GLY A 28 8.51 13.45 2.78
CA GLY A 28 8.22 13.40 1.35
C GLY A 28 8.63 12.07 0.72
N ASP A 29 9.82 11.55 1.06
CA ASP A 29 10.28 10.24 0.58
C ASP A 29 9.31 9.12 1.03
N VAL A 30 8.85 9.18 2.28
CA VAL A 30 7.90 8.20 2.84
C VAL A 30 6.56 8.23 2.10
N VAL A 31 5.96 9.41 1.94
CA VAL A 31 4.67 9.58 1.27
C VAL A 31 4.76 9.15 -0.19
N MET A 32 5.86 9.50 -0.87
CA MET A 32 6.06 9.11 -2.27
C MET A 32 6.25 7.60 -2.44
N ALA A 33 7.07 6.96 -1.60
CA ALA A 33 7.26 5.52 -1.65
C ALA A 33 5.96 4.75 -1.35
N LEU A 34 5.16 5.22 -0.39
CA LEU A 34 3.83 4.67 -0.11
C LEU A 34 2.91 4.80 -1.33
N ARG A 35 2.80 6.01 -1.90
CA ARG A 35 1.98 6.25 -3.09
C ARG A 35 2.38 5.36 -4.26
N GLU A 36 3.68 5.27 -4.54
CA GLU A 36 4.22 4.46 -5.64
C GLU A 36 3.89 2.99 -5.46
N GLN A 37 4.06 2.45 -4.25
CA GLN A 37 3.78 1.04 -3.98
C GLN A 37 2.29 0.72 -3.94
N LEU A 38 1.44 1.62 -3.43
CA LEU A 38 0.01 1.37 -3.28
C LEU A 38 -0.78 1.50 -4.58
N LEU A 39 -0.24 2.22 -5.58
CA LEU A 39 -0.86 2.35 -6.89
C LEU A 39 -0.52 1.21 -7.87
N LEU A 40 0.42 0.32 -7.50
CA LEU A 40 0.72 -0.85 -8.32
C LEU A 40 -0.49 -1.79 -8.38
N SER A 41 -0.66 -2.40 -9.54
CA SER A 41 -1.73 -3.36 -9.81
C SER A 41 -1.46 -4.66 -9.06
N ILE A 42 -2.53 -5.28 -8.56
CA ILE A 42 -2.51 -6.65 -8.05
C ILE A 42 -2.78 -7.55 -9.25
N THR A 43 -1.89 -8.50 -9.48
CA THR A 43 -2.06 -9.49 -10.54
C THR A 43 -3.19 -10.46 -10.20
N HIS A 44 -3.79 -11.08 -11.22
CA HIS A 44 -4.81 -12.10 -11.01
C HIS A 44 -4.32 -13.23 -10.08
N ARG A 45 -3.05 -13.64 -10.21
CA ARG A 45 -2.46 -14.67 -9.35
C ARG A 45 -2.36 -14.24 -7.88
N GLU A 46 -1.99 -12.99 -7.61
CA GLU A 46 -1.94 -12.44 -6.26
C GLU A 46 -3.34 -12.29 -5.65
N PHE A 47 -4.34 -11.95 -6.47
CA PHE A 47 -5.74 -11.84 -6.02
C PHE A 47 -6.34 -13.19 -5.62
N TRP A 48 -6.02 -14.27 -6.32
CA TRP A 48 -6.52 -15.61 -6.03
C TRP A 48 -5.55 -16.46 -5.19
N ALA A 49 -4.56 -15.84 -4.55
CA ALA A 49 -3.69 -16.54 -3.61
C ALA A 49 -4.52 -17.05 -2.41
N GLU A 50 -4.23 -18.26 -1.91
CA GLU A 50 -4.97 -18.88 -0.79
C GLU A 50 -4.92 -18.01 0.48
N ASP A 51 -3.81 -17.30 0.70
CA ASP A 51 -3.63 -16.36 1.80
C ASP A 51 -4.59 -15.16 1.72
N LEU A 52 -5.12 -14.87 0.53
CA LEU A 52 -6.14 -13.84 0.29
C LEU A 52 -7.54 -14.45 0.35
N GLY A 53 -8.02 -14.64 1.58
CA GLY A 53 -9.33 -15.21 1.87
C GLY A 53 -10.50 -14.46 1.20
N ASN A 54 -11.64 -15.15 1.07
CA ASN A 54 -12.86 -14.60 0.43
C ASN A 54 -13.32 -13.26 1.04
N GLU A 55 -13.16 -13.08 2.36
CA GLU A 55 -13.54 -11.85 3.07
C GLU A 55 -12.70 -10.65 2.60
N VAL A 56 -11.38 -10.82 2.51
CA VAL A 56 -10.46 -9.76 2.07
C VAL A 56 -10.73 -9.40 0.60
N ARG A 57 -11.04 -10.39 -0.24
CA ARG A 57 -11.44 -10.13 -1.63
C ARG A 57 -12.71 -9.31 -1.73
N GLY A 58 -13.73 -9.59 -0.90
CA GLY A 58 -14.95 -8.77 -0.85
C GLY A 58 -14.67 -7.31 -0.44
N VAL A 59 -13.76 -7.09 0.52
CA VAL A 59 -13.31 -5.74 0.89
C VAL A 59 -12.61 -5.04 -0.27
N MET A 60 -11.74 -5.74 -0.98
CA MET A 60 -11.03 -5.21 -2.14
C MET A 60 -11.96 -4.87 -3.30
N GLU A 61 -12.96 -5.71 -3.57
CA GLU A 61 -13.98 -5.45 -4.59
C GLU A 61 -14.73 -4.15 -4.29
N GLY A 62 -15.17 -3.97 -3.04
CA GLY A 62 -15.81 -2.74 -2.59
C GLY A 62 -14.90 -1.52 -2.72
N ALA A 63 -13.65 -1.61 -2.25
CA ALA A 63 -12.70 -0.50 -2.31
C ALA A 63 -12.27 -0.15 -3.73
N CYS A 64 -12.09 -1.15 -4.60
CA CYS A 64 -11.82 -0.94 -6.02
C CYS A 64 -12.99 -0.23 -6.70
N HIS A 65 -14.22 -0.64 -6.41
CA HIS A 65 -15.42 0.01 -6.92
C HIS A 65 -15.51 1.46 -6.44
N ASP A 66 -15.33 1.72 -5.15
CA ASP A 66 -15.32 3.08 -4.58
C ASP A 66 -14.25 3.97 -5.23
N ARG A 67 -13.05 3.42 -5.48
CA ARG A 67 -11.93 4.13 -6.12
C ARG A 67 -12.18 4.43 -7.59
N MET A 68 -12.70 3.47 -8.35
CA MET A 68 -12.95 3.63 -9.78
C MET A 68 -14.19 4.49 -10.05
N GLY A 69 -15.16 4.48 -9.13
CA GLY A 69 -16.48 5.05 -9.37
C GLY A 69 -17.23 4.34 -10.51
N ASN A 70 -18.29 4.97 -11.00
CA ASN A 70 -19.08 4.48 -12.14
C ASN A 70 -18.39 4.83 -13.47
N VAL A 71 -17.23 4.22 -13.77
CA VAL A 71 -16.57 4.36 -15.07
C VAL A 71 -16.93 3.16 -15.95
N PRO A 72 -17.81 3.32 -16.95
CA PRO A 72 -18.18 2.21 -17.83
C PRO A 72 -17.01 1.83 -18.75
N GLY A 73 -16.77 0.53 -18.93
CA GLY A 73 -15.95 0.01 -20.03
C GLY A 73 -14.46 -0.20 -19.75
N THR A 74 -13.96 0.09 -18.54
CA THR A 74 -12.62 -0.33 -18.12
C THR A 74 -12.71 -1.64 -17.34
N GLY A 75 -11.90 -2.63 -17.70
CA GLY A 75 -11.78 -3.85 -16.90
C GLY A 75 -11.35 -3.52 -15.47
N THR A 76 -11.81 -4.31 -14.50
CA THR A 76 -11.47 -4.11 -13.08
C THR A 76 -9.98 -4.30 -12.87
N GLU A 77 -9.26 -3.21 -12.62
CA GLU A 77 -7.86 -3.25 -12.20
C GLU A 77 -7.78 -3.06 -10.69
N TYR A 78 -7.57 -4.15 -9.96
CA TYR A 78 -7.27 -4.10 -8.52
C TYR A 78 -5.89 -3.50 -8.30
N LYS A 79 -5.78 -2.61 -7.32
CA LYS A 79 -4.53 -1.99 -6.88
C LYS A 79 -4.23 -2.39 -5.45
N ARG A 80 -2.95 -2.30 -5.08
CA ARG A 80 -2.48 -2.60 -3.72
C ARG A 80 -3.16 -1.76 -2.63
N VAL A 81 -3.58 -0.54 -2.96
CA VAL A 81 -4.39 0.30 -2.05
C VAL A 81 -5.73 -0.33 -1.70
N ASP A 82 -6.32 -1.14 -2.58
CA ASP A 82 -7.65 -1.73 -2.38
C ASP A 82 -7.64 -2.78 -1.25
N LEU A 83 -6.47 -3.35 -0.91
CA LEU A 83 -6.30 -4.22 0.27
C LEU A 83 -6.56 -3.49 1.59
N LEU A 84 -6.36 -2.16 1.62
CA LEU A 84 -6.59 -1.35 2.82
C LEU A 84 -8.08 -1.01 3.02
N GLY A 85 -8.93 -1.38 2.04
CA GLY A 85 -10.36 -1.11 2.11
C GLY A 85 -10.63 0.40 2.14
N ARG A 86 -11.45 0.81 3.11
CA ARG A 86 -11.77 2.22 3.40
C ARG A 86 -10.91 2.82 4.52
N SER A 87 -9.84 2.15 4.92
CA SER A 87 -8.97 2.62 6.00
C SER A 87 -8.13 3.82 5.54
N CYS A 88 -7.73 4.69 6.48
CA CYS A 88 -6.80 5.77 6.15
C CYS A 88 -5.45 5.15 5.78
N VAL A 89 -4.84 5.58 4.67
CA VAL A 89 -3.58 4.97 4.19
C VAL A 89 -2.40 5.25 5.15
N LEU A 90 -2.41 6.41 5.83
CA LEU A 90 -1.33 6.82 6.74
C LEU A 90 -1.82 7.86 7.75
N ILE A 91 -1.98 7.44 9.01
CA ILE A 91 -2.09 8.32 10.18
C ILE A 91 -0.69 8.66 10.71
N GLY A 92 0.26 7.72 10.60
CA GLY A 92 1.64 7.91 11.04
C GLY A 92 2.49 6.64 10.95
N ILE A 93 3.72 6.71 11.45
CA ILE A 93 4.62 5.56 11.52
C ILE A 93 5.13 5.33 12.94
N GLY A 94 5.13 4.07 13.38
CA GLY A 94 5.62 3.66 14.70
C GLY A 94 6.87 2.81 14.61
N LYS A 95 7.93 3.16 15.36
CA LYS A 95 9.18 2.38 15.37
C LYS A 95 8.94 1.00 15.98
N LYS A 96 9.43 -0.05 15.30
CA LYS A 96 9.48 -1.42 15.81
C LYS A 96 10.94 -1.87 15.97
N LYS A 97 11.11 -3.14 16.35
CA LYS A 97 12.43 -3.77 16.47
C LYS A 97 13.11 -3.88 15.10
N ARG A 98 14.44 -3.95 15.09
CA ARG A 98 15.27 -4.22 13.90
C ARG A 98 15.14 -3.20 12.74
N GLY A 99 14.80 -1.95 13.05
CA GLY A 99 14.79 -0.87 12.04
C GLY A 99 13.59 -0.88 11.09
N VAL A 100 12.56 -1.68 11.40
CA VAL A 100 11.27 -1.69 10.70
C VAL A 100 10.31 -0.73 11.40
N TRP A 101 9.45 -0.09 10.61
CA TRP A 101 8.45 0.86 11.08
C TRP A 101 7.06 0.43 10.63
N GLU A 102 6.11 0.45 11.56
CA GLU A 102 4.72 0.09 11.29
C GLU A 102 3.97 1.31 10.75
N ILE A 103 3.30 1.15 9.62
CA ILE A 103 2.33 2.10 9.08
C ILE A 103 1.08 2.02 9.95
N LYS A 104 0.62 3.16 10.45
CA LYS A 104 -0.63 3.29 11.19
C LYS A 104 -1.71 3.80 10.25
N THR A 105 -2.86 3.14 10.26
CA THR A 105 -4.04 3.41 9.42
C THR A 105 -5.27 3.66 10.26
#